data_AF-A0A380FGZ6-F1
#
_entry.id   AF-A0A380FGZ6-F1
#
_cell.length_a   1.000
_cell.length_b   1.000
_cell.length_c   1.000
_cell.angle_alpha   90.00
_cell.angle_beta   90.00
_cell.angle_gamma   90.00
#
_symmetry.space_group_name_H-M   'P 1'
#
loop_
_entity.id
_entity.type
_entity.pdbx_description
1 polymer ?
#
loop_
_entity_poly.entity_id
_entity_poly.type
_entity_poly.pdbx_seq_one_letter_code
_entity_poly.pdbx_strand_id
1 'polypeptide(L)'
;MDAIAAIAFSMIVVNAVKATGITHANKIFKQTLIAGLIAAIALLFIYVSLGFIGNHMNLSSGKIASLKANDQNIGTYLLTTVASIGFGTFGKYLLGIIVALACLTTACGLVVAVAEYFHRIFPKLSYKAYVIIFTIN
;
A
#
# COMPACT_ATOMS: atom_id res chain seq x y z
N MET A 1 6.69 -8.02 12.33
CA MET A 1 5.60 -8.30 11.36
C MET A 1 6.13 -8.33 9.92
N ASP A 2 7.20 -7.59 9.62
CA ASP A 2 7.59 -7.28 8.23
C ASP A 2 8.34 -8.38 7.47
N ALA A 3 9.13 -9.23 8.14
CA ALA A 3 9.94 -10.24 7.45
C ALA A 3 9.10 -11.32 6.75
N ILE A 4 8.07 -11.85 7.42
CA ILE A 4 7.21 -12.91 6.85
C ILE A 4 6.37 -12.34 5.70
N ALA A 5 5.83 -11.14 5.86
CA ALA A 5 5.08 -10.46 4.81
C ALA A 5 5.96 -10.15 3.59
N ALA A 6 7.19 -9.67 3.80
CA ALA A 6 8.13 -9.38 2.72
C ALA A 6 8.48 -10.62 1.89
N ILE A 7 8.67 -11.78 2.54
CA ILE A 7 8.90 -13.04 1.85
C ILE A 7 7.68 -13.44 1.00
N ALA A 8 6.47 -13.35 1.55
CA ALA A 8 5.25 -13.69 0.81
C ALA A 8 5.01 -12.77 -0.40
N PHE A 9 5.18 -11.46 -0.22
CA PHE A 9 5.08 -10.49 -1.32
C PHE A 9 6.17 -10.70 -2.38
N SER A 10 7.41 -10.99 -1.98
CA SER A 10 8.49 -11.27 -2.94
C SER A 10 8.19 -12.48 -3.83
N MET A 11 7.51 -13.50 -3.29
CA MET A 11 7.11 -14.68 -4.05
C MET A 11 6.10 -14.32 -5.14
N ILE A 12 5.04 -13.55 -4.82
CA ILE A 12 4.07 -13.11 -5.82
C ILE A 12 4.74 -12.31 -6.91
N VAL A 13 5.60 -11.36 -6.57
CA VAL A 13 6.29 -10.52 -7.56
C VAL A 13 7.11 -11.39 -8.52
N VAL A 14 7.86 -12.37 -7.99
CA VAL A 14 8.62 -13.32 -8.81
C VAL A 14 7.70 -14.17 -9.68
N ASN A 15 6.57 -14.65 -9.16
CA ASN A 15 5.60 -15.43 -9.92
C ASN A 15 4.89 -14.60 -11.00
N ALA A 16 4.59 -13.33 -10.73
CA ALA A 16 4.05 -12.39 -11.70
C ALA A 16 5.04 -12.13 -12.84
N VAL A 17 6.33 -11.96 -12.54
CA VAL A 17 7.37 -11.82 -13.58
C VAL A 17 7.50 -13.11 -14.40
N LYS A 18 7.44 -14.28 -13.78
CA LYS A 18 7.43 -15.57 -14.51
C LYS A 18 6.21 -15.70 -15.44
N ALA A 19 5.05 -15.21 -15.01
CA ALA A 19 3.82 -15.24 -15.80
C ALA A 19 3.91 -14.39 -17.09
N THR A 20 4.87 -13.46 -17.18
CA THR A 20 5.14 -12.69 -18.42
C THR A 20 5.89 -13.50 -19.49
N GLY A 21 6.19 -14.78 -19.25
CA GLY A 21 6.86 -15.67 -20.21
C GLY A 21 8.38 -15.76 -20.05
N ILE A 22 8.96 -15.09 -19.04
CA ILE A 22 10.41 -15.12 -18.75
C ILE A 22 10.73 -16.36 -17.91
N THR A 23 11.48 -17.30 -18.49
CA THR A 23 11.83 -18.58 -17.84
C THR A 23 13.22 -18.62 -17.22
N HIS A 24 14.15 -17.76 -17.66
CA HIS A 24 15.51 -17.72 -17.14
C HIS A 24 15.60 -17.00 -15.79
N ALA A 25 16.06 -17.70 -14.76
CA ALA A 25 16.24 -17.17 -13.39
C ALA A 25 17.00 -15.83 -13.34
N ASN A 26 18.07 -15.71 -14.13
CA ASN A 26 18.89 -14.50 -14.17
C ASN A 26 18.14 -13.28 -14.76
N LYS A 27 17.26 -13.52 -15.75
CA LYS A 27 16.40 -12.48 -16.33
C LYS A 27 15.28 -12.08 -15.37
N ILE A 28 14.66 -13.06 -14.68
CA ILE A 28 13.62 -12.80 -13.67
C ILE A 28 14.17 -11.90 -12.57
N PHE A 29 15.37 -12.21 -12.04
CA PHE A 29 16.01 -11.41 -11.00
C PHE A 29 16.28 -9.98 -11.48
N LYS A 30 16.92 -9.82 -12.64
CA LYS A 30 17.24 -8.50 -13.19
C LYS A 30 15.99 -7.65 -13.43
N GLN A 31 14.94 -8.24 -13.97
CA GLN A 31 13.70 -7.52 -14.28
C GLN A 31 12.92 -7.13 -13.02
N THR A 32 12.86 -8.03 -12.04
CA THR A 32 12.26 -7.74 -10.72
C THR A 32 13.01 -6.60 -10.02
N LEU A 33 14.33 -6.60 -10.09
CA LEU A 33 15.17 -5.59 -9.46
C LEU A 33 15.00 -4.20 -10.12
N ILE A 34 14.95 -4.14 -11.45
CA ILE A 34 14.71 -2.89 -12.18
C ILE A 34 13.30 -2.35 -11.87
N ALA A 35 12.28 -3.21 -11.93
CA ALA A 35 10.90 -2.81 -11.61
C ALA A 35 10.77 -2.31 -10.16
N GLY A 36 11.40 -3.02 -9.22
CA GLY A 36 11.44 -2.63 -7.80
C GLY A 36 12.16 -1.30 -7.58
N LEU A 37 13.28 -1.06 -8.27
CA LEU A 37 14.03 0.19 -8.15
C LEU A 37 13.22 1.39 -8.69
N ILE A 38 12.55 1.23 -9.83
CA ILE A 38 11.67 2.26 -10.39
C ILE A 38 10.53 2.58 -9.42
N ALA A 39 9.88 1.55 -8.86
CA ALA A 39 8.81 1.74 -7.87
C ALA A 39 9.33 2.43 -6.59
N ALA A 40 10.51 2.05 -6.11
CA ALA A 40 11.12 2.64 -4.92
C ALA A 40 11.46 4.13 -5.11
N ILE A 41 12.02 4.51 -6.26
CA ILE A 41 12.35 5.91 -6.57
C ILE A 41 11.06 6.74 -6.69
N ALA A 42 10.04 6.22 -7.36
CA ALA A 42 8.75 6.90 -7.49
C ALA A 42 8.08 7.13 -6.12
N LEU A 43 8.07 6.11 -5.26
CA LEU A 43 7.54 6.22 -3.89
C LEU A 43 8.36 7.20 -3.03
N LEU A 44 9.69 7.16 -3.14
CA LEU A 44 10.57 8.10 -2.44
C LEU A 44 10.22 9.55 -2.81
N PHE A 45 10.07 9.83 -4.10
CA PHE A 45 9.71 11.16 -4.58
C PHE A 45 8.36 11.63 -4.03
N ILE A 46 7.35 10.75 -4.03
CA ILE A 46 6.02 11.05 -3.47
C ILE A 46 6.11 11.33 -1.97
N TYR A 47 6.80 10.49 -1.20
CA TYR A 47 6.92 10.67 0.25
C TYR A 47 7.70 11.93 0.63
N VAL A 48 8.78 12.25 -0.10
CA VAL A 48 9.53 13.50 0.10
C VAL A 48 8.63 14.71 -0.20
N SER A 49 7.86 14.67 -1.29
CA SER A 49 6.93 15.74 -1.64
C SER A 49 5.85 15.94 -0.58
N LEU A 50 5.26 14.85 -0.08
CA LEU A 50 4.28 14.89 1.00
C LEU A 50 4.88 15.42 2.31
N GLY A 51 6.10 14.99 2.66
CA GLY A 51 6.82 15.48 3.83
C GLY A 51 7.13 16.98 3.74
N PHE A 52 7.52 17.45 2.55
CA PHE A 52 7.73 18.86 2.29
C PHE A 52 6.43 19.66 2.46
N ILE A 53 5.33 19.23 1.84
CA ILE A 53 4.00 19.87 1.99
C ILE A 53 3.57 19.90 3.47
N GLY A 54 3.77 18.79 4.19
CA GLY A 54 3.45 18.70 5.60
C GLY A 54 4.27 19.64 6.48
N ASN A 55 5.56 19.83 6.18
CA ASN A 55 6.42 20.77 6.90
C ASN A 55 5.99 22.23 6.70
N HIS A 56 5.52 22.58 5.50
CA HIS A 56 5.03 23.92 5.18
C HIS A 56 3.65 24.24 5.77
N MET A 57 2.90 23.24 6.24
CA MET A 57 1.65 23.44 6.95
C MET A 57 1.90 23.70 8.45
N ASN A 58 1.95 24.99 8.81
CA ASN A 58 2.02 25.41 10.22
C ASN A 58 0.70 25.10 10.95
N LEU A 59 0.62 23.90 11.54
CA LEU A 59 -0.44 23.54 12.47
C LEU A 59 -0.16 24.24 13.81
N SER A 60 -0.94 25.27 14.14
CA SER A 60 -0.89 25.89 15.48
C SER A 60 -1.10 24.82 16.55
N SER A 61 -0.38 24.92 17.67
CA SER A 61 -0.47 24.02 18.82
C SER A 61 -1.91 23.86 19.34
N GLY A 62 -2.73 24.92 19.24
CA GLY A 62 -4.16 24.86 19.57
C GLY A 62 -4.97 23.99 18.60
N LYS A 63 -4.60 23.94 17.31
CA LYS A 63 -5.27 23.10 16.31
C LYS A 63 -4.93 21.62 16.50
N ILE A 64 -3.67 21.31 16.83
CA ILE A 64 -3.22 19.95 17.16
C ILE A 64 -3.95 19.43 18.42
N ALA A 65 -4.06 20.27 19.45
CA ALA A 65 -4.82 19.94 20.66
C ALA A 65 -6.31 19.66 20.35
N SER A 66 -6.94 20.48 19.51
CA SER A 66 -8.33 20.28 19.10
C SER A 66 -8.54 19.03 18.23
N LEU A 67 -7.59 18.68 17.35
CA LEU A 67 -7.66 17.46 16.54
C LEU A 67 -7.55 16.21 17.41
N LYS A 68 -6.64 16.22 18.38
CA LYS A 68 -6.48 15.15 19.35
C LYS A 68 -7.70 15.00 20.26
N ALA A 69 -8.37 16.12 20.61
CA ALA A 69 -9.60 16.11 21.39
C ALA A 69 -10.83 15.58 20.62
N ASN A 70 -10.78 15.58 19.28
CA ASN A 70 -11.85 15.08 18.40
C ASN A 70 -11.52 13.70 17.80
N ASP A 71 -10.56 12.95 18.36
CA ASP A 71 -10.09 11.66 17.83
C ASP A 71 -9.70 11.69 16.33
N GLN A 72 -9.27 12.85 15.83
CA GLN A 72 -8.92 13.03 14.43
C GLN A 72 -7.42 12.82 14.20
N ASN A 73 -7.10 11.91 13.28
CA ASN A 73 -5.73 11.67 12.85
C ASN A 73 -5.16 12.91 12.12
N ILE A 74 -4.03 13.41 12.63
CA ILE A 74 -3.35 14.60 12.09
C ILE A 74 -2.98 14.40 10.62
N GLY A 75 -2.53 13.19 10.24
CA GLY A 75 -2.18 12.86 8.85
C GLY A 75 -3.37 12.91 7.89
N THR A 76 -4.51 12.34 8.30
CA THR A 76 -5.76 12.39 7.51
C THR A 76 -6.26 13.82 7.35
N TYR A 77 -6.21 14.61 8.42
CA TYR A 77 -6.57 16.03 8.39
C TYR A 77 -5.67 16.83 7.44
N LEU A 78 -4.36 16.60 7.51
CA LEU A 78 -3.36 17.23 6.64
C LEU A 78 -3.67 16.93 5.16
N LEU A 79 -3.81 15.65 4.82
CA LEU A 79 -4.03 15.22 3.44
C LEU A 79 -5.37 15.75 2.88
N THR A 80 -6.42 15.72 3.69
CA THR A 80 -7.75 16.26 3.31
C THR A 80 -7.70 17.78 3.13
N THR A 81 -6.92 18.48 3.96
CA THR A 81 -6.72 19.93 3.86
C THR A 81 -5.95 20.29 2.60
N VAL A 82 -4.84 19.60 2.30
CA VAL A 82 -4.07 19.79 1.07
C VAL A 82 -4.93 19.53 -0.17
N ALA A 83 -5.69 18.43 -0.19
CA ALA A 83 -6.61 18.11 -1.28
C ALA A 83 -7.70 19.19 -1.44
N SER A 84 -8.19 19.75 -0.32
CA SER A 84 -9.18 20.83 -0.34
C SER A 84 -8.61 22.17 -0.81
N ILE A 85 -7.34 22.46 -0.54
CA ILE A 85 -6.68 23.69 -1.01
C ILE A 85 -6.42 23.59 -2.51
N GLY A 86 -5.97 22.43 -3.01
CA GLY A 86 -5.67 22.24 -4.42
C GLY A 86 -6.91 22.08 -5.32
N PHE A 87 -7.90 21.29 -4.88
CA PHE A 87 -9.05 20.89 -5.70
C PHE A 87 -10.41 21.32 -5.13
N GLY A 88 -10.43 22.12 -4.05
CA GLY A 88 -11.68 22.54 -3.39
C GLY A 88 -12.42 21.37 -2.73
N THR A 89 -13.72 21.54 -2.51
CA THR A 89 -14.57 20.52 -1.85
C THR A 89 -14.60 19.18 -2.59
N PHE A 90 -14.47 19.20 -3.93
CA PHE A 90 -14.39 17.99 -4.75
C PHE A 90 -13.17 17.13 -4.42
N GLY A 91 -12.04 17.76 -4.10
CA GLY A 91 -10.80 17.08 -3.72
C GLY A 91 -10.93 16.14 -2.53
N LYS A 92 -11.81 16.45 -1.57
CA LYS A 92 -12.04 15.61 -0.39
C LYS A 92 -12.69 14.26 -0.74
N TYR A 93 -13.72 14.30 -1.58
CA TYR A 93 -14.40 13.08 -2.04
C TYR A 93 -13.48 12.24 -2.92
N LEU A 94 -12.75 12.89 -3.84
CA LEU A 94 -11.78 12.22 -4.69
C LEU A 94 -10.69 11.52 -3.87
N LEU A 95 -10.14 12.21 -2.86
CA LEU A 95 -9.14 11.64 -1.97
C LEU A 95 -9.68 10.40 -1.23
N GLY A 96 -10.92 10.46 -0.74
CA GLY A 96 -11.57 9.32 -0.09
C GLY A 96 -11.64 8.09 -0.99
N ILE A 97 -12.05 8.26 -2.25
CA ILE A 97 -12.12 7.17 -3.23
C ILE A 97 -10.73 6.60 -3.53
N ILE A 98 -9.74 7.47 -3.76
CA ILE A 98 -8.36 7.03 -4.06
C ILE A 98 -7.78 6.22 -2.90
N VAL A 99 -7.94 6.70 -1.67
CA VAL A 99 -7.45 6.00 -0.46
C VAL A 99 -8.18 4.68 -0.29
N ALA A 100 -9.50 4.63 -0.48
CA ALA A 100 -10.26 3.39 -0.40
C ALA A 100 -9.77 2.35 -1.42
N LEU A 101 -9.56 2.76 -2.68
CA LEU A 101 -9.04 1.87 -3.73
C LEU A 101 -7.60 1.41 -3.45
N ALA A 102 -6.75 2.31 -2.92
CA ALA A 102 -5.39 1.97 -2.54
C ALA A 102 -5.38 0.92 -1.41
N CYS A 103 -6.14 1.15 -0.34
CA CYS A 103 -6.25 0.22 0.78
C CYS A 103 -6.84 -1.13 0.34
N LEU A 104 -7.86 -1.13 -0.53
CA LEU A 104 -8.44 -2.34 -1.08
C LEU A 104 -7.41 -3.13 -1.88
N THR A 105 -6.64 -2.47 -2.74
CA THR A 105 -5.62 -3.13 -3.56
C THR A 105 -4.50 -3.72 -2.70
N THR A 106 -4.07 -3.02 -1.64
CA THR A 106 -3.07 -3.54 -0.69
C THR A 106 -3.60 -4.74 0.09
N ALA A 107 -4.85 -4.67 0.57
CA ALA A 107 -5.50 -5.78 1.27
C ALA A 107 -5.62 -7.01 0.37
N CYS A 108 -6.11 -6.85 -0.86
CA CYS A 108 -6.17 -7.92 -1.86
C CYS A 108 -4.78 -8.54 -2.11
N GLY A 109 -3.73 -7.71 -2.27
CA GLY A 109 -2.36 -8.19 -2.46
C GLY A 109 -1.85 -9.03 -1.28
N LEU A 110 -2.09 -8.59 -0.05
CA LEU A 110 -1.68 -9.33 1.15
C LEU A 110 -2.44 -10.65 1.30
N VAL A 111 -3.76 -10.64 1.08
CA VAL A 111 -4.59 -11.84 1.16
C VAL A 111 -4.15 -12.88 0.12
N VAL A 112 -3.86 -12.45 -1.12
CA VAL A 112 -3.32 -13.33 -2.16
C VAL A 112 -1.96 -13.89 -1.74
N ALA A 113 -1.08 -13.07 -1.16
CA ALA A 113 0.27 -13.47 -0.73
C ALA A 113 0.22 -14.58 0.32
N VAL A 114 -0.60 -14.36 1.34
CA VAL A 114 -0.75 -15.28 2.46
C VAL A 114 -1.46 -16.55 1.99
N ALA A 115 -2.50 -16.44 1.18
CA ALA A 115 -3.21 -17.60 0.64
C ALA A 115 -2.31 -18.48 -0.25
N GLU A 116 -1.48 -17.87 -1.11
CA GLU A 116 -0.54 -18.61 -1.96
C GLU A 116 0.57 -19.28 -1.14
N TYR A 117 1.10 -18.59 -0.13
CA TYR A 117 2.08 -19.14 0.81
C TYR A 117 1.55 -20.34 1.59
N PHE A 118 0.36 -20.22 2.20
CA PHE A 118 -0.27 -21.30 2.96
C PHE A 118 -0.70 -22.47 2.08
N HIS A 119 -1.22 -22.21 0.87
CA HIS A 119 -1.59 -23.27 -0.06
C HIS A 119 -0.38 -24.14 -0.45
N ARG A 120 0.81 -23.54 -0.58
CA ARG A 120 2.05 -24.27 -0.86
C ARG A 120 2.52 -25.14 0.31
N ILE A 121 2.30 -24.70 1.56
CA ILE A 121 2.73 -25.43 2.77
C ILE A 121 1.72 -26.51 3.14
N PHE A 122 0.42 -26.21 3.03
CA PHE A 122 -0.68 -27.12 3.37
C PHE A 122 -1.62 -27.29 2.17
N PRO A 123 -1.29 -28.18 1.21
CA PRO A 123 -2.12 -28.44 0.03
C PRO A 123 -3.47 -29.12 0.34
N LYS A 124 -3.76 -29.46 1.61
CA LYS A 124 -5.02 -30.09 2.03
C LYS A 124 -6.22 -29.14 2.10
N LEU A 125 -6.02 -27.81 2.20
CA LEU A 125 -7.10 -26.83 2.15
C LEU A 125 -7.06 -26.03 0.83
N SER A 126 -8.25 -25.86 0.23
CA SER A 126 -8.41 -25.10 -1.01
C SER A 126 -8.11 -23.62 -0.80
N TYR A 127 -7.40 -23.00 -1.74
CA TYR A 127 -7.08 -21.55 -1.77
C TYR A 127 -8.29 -20.66 -1.46
N LYS A 128 -9.49 -21.05 -1.92
CA LYS A 128 -10.75 -20.31 -1.66
C LYS A 128 -11.12 -20.24 -0.18
N ALA A 129 -10.83 -21.27 0.61
CA ALA A 129 -11.14 -21.27 2.04
C ALA A 129 -10.25 -20.29 2.82
N TYR A 130 -8.96 -20.22 2.48
CA TYR A 130 -8.03 -19.27 3.08
C TYR A 130 -8.40 -17.81 2.76
N VAL A 131 -8.73 -17.52 1.49
CA VAL A 131 -9.13 -16.16 1.07
C VAL A 131 -10.39 -15.70 1.82
N ILE A 132 -11.39 -16.57 1.96
CA ILE A 132 -12.65 -16.26 2.67
C ILE A 132 -12.39 -16.01 4.17
N ILE A 133 -11.58 -16.85 4.82
CA ILE A 133 -11.25 -16.69 6.25
C ILE A 133 -10.48 -15.38 6.51
N PHE A 134 -9.49 -15.06 5.68
CA PHE A 134 -8.69 -13.83 5.85
C PHE A 134 -9.40 -12.54 5.44
N THR A 135 -10.47 -12.63 4.64
CA THR A 135 -11.25 -11.45 4.22
C THR A 135 -12.40 -11.14 5.20
N ILE A 136 -12.90 -12.13 5.93
CA ILE A 136 -14.05 -11.98 6.84
C ILE A 136 -13.63 -11.68 8.29
N ASN A 137 -12.39 -12.00 8.68
CA ASN A 137 -11.85 -11.79 10.03
C ASN A 137 -11.06 -10.48 10.10
#